data_AF-A0A2X3DCL0-F1
#
_entry.id   AF-A0A2X3DCL0-F1
#
_cell.length_a   1.000
_cell.length_b   1.000
_cell.length_c   1.000
_cell.angle_alpha   90.00
_cell.angle_beta   90.00
_cell.angle_gamma   90.00
#
_symmetry.space_group_name_H-M   'P 1'
#
loop_
_entity.id
_entity.type
_entity.pdbx_description
1 polymer ?
#
loop_
_entity_poly.entity_id
_entity_poly.type
_entity_poly.pdbx_seq_one_letter_code
_entity_poly.pdbx_strand_id
1 'polypeptide(L)' 'MERVSITERPDWREKATEYGFNFHTMYGEPYWSEEAYYKLTLAQVEKLEAVHR' A
#
# COMPACT_ATOMS: atom_id res chain seq x y z
N MET A 1 8.07 0.70 -13.68
CA MET A 1 7.22 0.40 -12.52
C MET A 1 6.48 -0.88 -12.86
N GLU A 2 6.58 -1.89 -12.01
CA GLU A 2 5.95 -3.20 -12.18
C GLU A 2 4.96 -3.41 -11.03
N ARG A 3 3.71 -3.78 -11.33
CA ARG A 3 2.71 -4.15 -10.30
C ARG A 3 2.74 -5.66 -10.11
N VAL A 4 2.97 -6.11 -8.88
CA VAL A 4 3.04 -7.54 -8.54
C VAL A 4 1.89 -7.86 -7.60
N SER A 5 0.99 -8.76 -8.02
CA SER A 5 -0.14 -9.23 -7.21
C SER A 5 0.34 -10.18 -6.10
N ILE A 6 -0.25 -10.06 -4.92
CA ILE A 6 0.00 -10.90 -3.75
C ILE A 6 -1.31 -11.24 -3.05
N THR A 7 -1.30 -12.28 -2.23
CA THR A 7 -2.39 -12.53 -1.29
C THR A 7 -2.30 -11.54 -0.14
N GLU A 8 -3.42 -10.90 0.20
CA GLU A 8 -3.49 -10.03 1.38
C GLU A 8 -3.09 -10.78 2.65
N ARG A 9 -2.48 -10.08 3.62
CA ARG A 9 -2.15 -10.70 4.90
C ARG A 9 -3.45 -11.03 5.65
N PRO A 10 -3.64 -12.25 6.15
CA PRO A 10 -4.93 -12.68 6.68
C PRO A 10 -5.42 -11.87 7.91
N ASP A 11 -4.50 -11.24 8.64
CA ASP A 11 -4.75 -10.53 9.90
C ASP A 11 -4.48 -9.01 9.81
N TRP A 12 -4.47 -8.44 8.60
CA TRP A 12 -4.05 -7.06 8.40
C TRP A 12 -4.99 -6.04 9.06
N ARG A 13 -6.29 -6.34 9.11
CA ARG A 13 -7.30 -5.45 9.72
C ARG A 13 -7.20 -5.45 11.24
N GLU A 14 -7.02 -6.64 11.82
CA GLU A 14 -6.80 -6.83 13.25
C GLU A 14 -5.50 -6.12 13.68
N LYS A 15 -4.41 -6.29 12.93
CA LYS A 15 -3.15 -5.57 13.19
C LYS A 15 -3.27 -4.08 13.02
N ALA A 16 -4.00 -3.61 12.00
CA ALA A 16 -4.25 -2.19 11.82
C ALA A 16 -4.99 -1.62 13.03
N THR A 17 -6.02 -2.33 13.53
CA THR A 17 -6.73 -1.97 14.77
C THR A 17 -5.79 -1.97 15.98
N GLU A 18 -4.98 -3.02 16.17
CA GLU A 18 -4.02 -3.18 17.26
C GLU A 18 -3.02 -2.01 17.34
N TYR A 19 -2.52 -1.56 16.18
CA TYR A 19 -1.59 -0.44 16.07
C TYR A 19 -2.26 0.94 16.05
N GLY A 20 -3.59 1.02 16.23
CA GLY A 20 -4.34 2.27 16.31
C GLY A 20 -4.72 2.90 14.96
N PHE A 21 -4.58 2.17 13.86
CA PHE A 21 -5.06 2.59 12.54
C PHE A 21 -6.57 2.38 12.39
N ASN A 22 -7.38 3.23 13.04
CA ASN A 22 -8.85 3.15 13.03
C ASN A 22 -9.50 3.44 11.67
N PHE A 23 -8.72 3.85 10.66
CA PHE A 23 -9.19 4.20 9.31
C PHE A 23 -8.84 3.13 8.28
N HIS A 24 -8.57 1.90 8.69
CA HIS A 24 -8.23 0.81 7.77
C HIS A 24 -9.40 0.40 6.85
N THR A 25 -10.63 0.70 7.26
CA THR A 25 -11.86 0.52 6.48
C THR A 25 -12.71 1.79 6.59
N MET A 26 -13.11 2.38 5.47
CA MET A 26 -14.01 3.54 5.40
C MET A 26 -15.17 3.26 4.45
N TYR A 27 -16.39 3.60 4.87
CA TYR A 27 -17.61 3.37 4.06
C TYR A 27 -17.83 1.91 3.63
N GLY A 28 -17.32 0.94 4.38
CA GLY A 28 -17.39 -0.48 4.05
C GLY A 28 -16.24 -0.97 3.17
N GLU A 29 -15.37 -0.09 2.68
CA GLU A 29 -14.27 -0.42 1.78
C GLU A 29 -12.90 -0.25 2.46
N PRO A 30 -11.88 -1.07 2.11
CA PRO A 30 -10.52 -0.87 2.57
C PRO A 30 -10.00 0.52 2.20
N TYR A 31 -9.32 1.20 3.13
CA TYR A 31 -8.68 2.49 2.82
C TYR A 31 -7.44 2.33 1.93
N TRP A 32 -6.75 1.19 2.03
CA TRP A 32 -5.68 0.78 1.12
C TRP A 32 -5.90 -0.66 0.66
N SER A 33 -5.23 -1.04 -0.43
CA SER A 33 -5.24 -2.41 -0.96
C SER A 33 -3.95 -3.13 -0.55
N GLU A 34 -4.07 -4.35 -0.01
CA GLU A 34 -2.93 -5.25 0.24
C GLU A 34 -2.80 -6.34 -0.84
N GLU A 35 -3.53 -6.21 -1.95
CA GLU A 35 -3.56 -7.22 -3.02
C GLU A 35 -2.35 -7.14 -3.97
N ALA A 36 -1.56 -6.09 -3.88
CA ALA A 36 -0.39 -5.89 -4.73
C ALA A 36 0.61 -4.91 -4.13
N TYR A 37 1.84 -4.97 -4.62
CA TYR A 37 2.82 -3.91 -4.42
C TYR A 37 3.42 -3.47 -5.77
N TYR A 38 4.02 -2.28 -5.77
CA TYR A 38 4.75 -1.78 -6.93
C TYR A 38 6.25 -1.94 -6.71
N LYS A 39 6.92 -2.58 -7.66
CA LYS A 39 8.37 -2.66 -7.73
C LYS A 39 8.89 -1.55 -8.65
N LEU A 40 9.81 -0.76 -8.11
CA LEU A 40 10.47 0.31 -8.84
C LEU A 40 11.97 0.04 -8.93
N THR A 41 12.58 0.43 -10.04
CA THR A 41 14.04 0.56 -10.13
C THR A 41 14.47 1.91 -9.54
N LEU A 42 15.76 2.03 -9.16
CA LEU A 42 16.29 3.31 -8.65
C LEU A 42 16.02 4.48 -9.62
N ALA A 43 16.30 4.30 -10.91
CA ALA A 43 16.04 5.33 -11.92
C ALA A 43 14.55 5.74 -12.02
N GLN A 44 13.62 4.85 -11.68
CA GLN A 44 12.19 5.18 -11.65
C GLN A 44 11.83 6.00 -10.40
N VAL A 45 12.45 5.70 -9.25
CA VAL A 45 12.31 6.50 -8.03
C VAL A 45 12.83 7.92 -8.27
N GLU A 46 14.05 8.05 -8.81
CA GLU A 46 14.67 9.36 -9.10
C GLU A 46 13.80 10.19 -10.06
N LYS A 47 13.20 9.56 -11.07
CA LYS A 47 12.29 10.23 -12.00
C LYS A 47 11.04 10.77 -11.30
N LEU A 48 10.46 10.03 -10.34
CA LEU A 48 9.28 10.47 -9.60
C LEU A 48 9.63 11.63 -8.67
N GLU A 49 10.75 11.55 -7.95
CA GLU A 49 11.21 12.61 -7.06
C GLU A 49 11.51 13.91 -7.79
N ALA A 50 12.05 13.83 -9.01
CA ALA A 50 12.34 15.00 -9.83
C ALA A 50 11.09 15.81 -10.22
N VAL A 51 9.90 15.20 -10.28
CA VAL A 51 8.62 15.88 -10.58
C VAL A 51 8.04 16.58 -9.34
N HIS A 52 8.48 16.19 -8.14
CA HIS A 52 8.06 16.79 -6.88
C HIS A 52 8.98 17.93 -6.40
N ARG A 53 10.01 18.26 -7.18
CA ARG A 53 10.87 19.43 -6.99
C ARG A 53 10.42 20.58 -7.88
#